data_AF-V2USF8-F1
#
_entry.id   AF-V2USF8-F1
#
_cell.length_a   1.000
_cell.length_b   1.000
_cell.length_c   1.000
_cell.angle_alpha   90.00
_cell.angle_beta   90.00
_cell.angle_gamma   90.00
#
_symmetry.space_group_name_H-M   'P 1'
#
loop_
_entity.id
_entity.type
_entity.pdbx_description
1 polymer ?
#
loop_
_entity_poly.entity_id
_entity_poly.type
_entity_poly.pdbx_seq_one_letter_code
_entity_poly.pdbx_strand_id
1 'polypeptide(L)'
;MSWFSSLKAKFAPSQEVKEEEIQKVLQSYCLPNSENLLKDRISQVNLQGQILQLTINTHPSEAEQLQQIHDELADALEKCGIQELNLHVIQQKTGQATSGGCGSQQHGEAGHSCSSKPKAEANNLPPVVDASAKPEPVEADPNNPPIQKAAPQQRDVPKHPRIQHVILVSSGKGGVGKSTTTVNLALGLQKLGLKVGVLDADIYGPSIPTMLGNAGQTPLIENEQFVPLEAYGMPVLSIGHLTGDNNTPVAWRGPKATGALMQLFNQTLWPELDVLMIDMPPGTGDIQLTLAQRIPVSGAVIVTTPQNVALLDATKGIELFNRMQIPVLGVVENMSTHICSNCGFEERIFGVGGGDKISEQYHIPLLGRLPLNAQIRENADKGEPSVVAMDDAHDSYMAIAEQLLKCIEKLPKTDKDQNRIF
;
A
#
# COMPACT_ATOMS: atom_id res chain seq x y z
N MET A 1 -36.01 31.95 -46.73
CA MET A 1 -34.60 31.76 -46.29
C MET A 1 -34.58 31.58 -44.77
N SER A 2 -33.61 30.80 -44.29
CA SER A 2 -33.36 30.35 -42.91
C SER A 2 -34.00 29.01 -42.54
N TRP A 3 -33.14 28.00 -42.62
CA TRP A 3 -33.27 26.63 -42.13
C TRP A 3 -32.95 26.57 -40.63
N PHE A 4 -33.66 25.74 -39.89
CA PHE A 4 -33.09 24.98 -38.77
C PHE A 4 -33.70 23.57 -38.79
N SER A 5 -32.96 22.61 -39.33
CA SER A 5 -33.27 21.19 -39.17
C SER A 5 -32.62 20.69 -37.89
N SER A 6 -33.43 20.15 -36.98
CA SER A 6 -32.95 19.36 -35.85
C SER A 6 -32.48 18.01 -36.41
N LEU A 7 -31.17 17.77 -36.44
CA LEU A 7 -30.59 16.47 -36.76
C LEU A 7 -30.73 15.54 -35.55
N LYS A 8 -31.65 14.57 -35.63
CA LYS A 8 -31.68 13.40 -34.73
C LYS A 8 -30.60 12.42 -35.19
N ALA A 9 -29.61 12.15 -34.35
CA ALA A 9 -28.73 11.00 -34.51
C ALA A 9 -29.41 9.76 -33.88
N LYS A 10 -29.80 8.79 -34.72
CA LYS A 10 -30.12 7.43 -34.28
C LYS A 10 -28.79 6.69 -34.12
N PHE A 11 -28.39 6.45 -32.88
CA PHE A 11 -27.32 5.49 -32.58
C PHE A 11 -27.92 4.08 -32.66
N ALA A 12 -27.18 3.14 -33.26
CA ALA A 12 -27.48 1.71 -33.16
C ALA A 12 -27.54 1.30 -31.68
N PRO A 13 -28.41 0.36 -31.28
CA PRO A 13 -28.54 0.01 -29.88
C PRO A 13 -27.23 -0.65 -29.42
N SER A 14 -26.56 -0.02 -28.45
CA SER A 14 -25.71 -0.75 -27.53
C SER A 14 -26.57 -1.92 -27.01
N GLN A 15 -26.14 -3.16 -27.17
CA GLN A 15 -26.85 -4.30 -26.58
C GLN A 15 -27.02 -4.00 -25.09
N GLU A 16 -28.26 -3.76 -24.67
CA GLU A 16 -28.57 -3.55 -23.26
C GLU A 16 -28.19 -4.82 -22.50
N VAL A 17 -27.51 -4.64 -21.38
CA VAL A 17 -27.10 -5.75 -20.51
C VAL A 17 -28.37 -6.40 -19.96
N LYS A 18 -28.54 -7.69 -20.25
CA LYS A 18 -29.74 -8.43 -19.85
C LYS A 18 -29.49 -9.16 -18.53
N GLU A 19 -29.68 -8.45 -17.43
CA GLU A 19 -29.38 -8.95 -16.07
C GLU A 19 -30.08 -10.27 -15.73
N GLU A 20 -31.34 -10.46 -16.16
CA GLU A 20 -32.08 -11.71 -15.94
C GLU A 20 -31.48 -12.90 -16.72
N GLU A 21 -30.98 -12.67 -17.93
CA GLU A 21 -30.32 -13.71 -18.74
C GLU A 21 -28.95 -14.08 -18.14
N ILE A 22 -28.21 -13.10 -17.61
CA ILE A 22 -26.94 -13.32 -16.89
C ILE A 22 -27.17 -14.21 -15.68
N GLN A 23 -28.18 -13.89 -14.85
CA GLN A 23 -28.50 -14.71 -13.69
C GLN A 23 -28.88 -16.13 -14.08
N LYS A 24 -29.62 -16.30 -15.19
CA LYS A 24 -29.98 -17.62 -15.70
C LYS A 24 -28.74 -18.42 -16.11
N VAL A 25 -27.81 -17.82 -16.85
CA VAL A 25 -26.52 -18.44 -17.24
C VAL A 25 -25.75 -18.89 -16.00
N LEU A 26 -25.58 -18.02 -15.00
CA LEU A 26 -24.84 -18.35 -13.78
C LEU A 26 -25.53 -19.44 -12.93
N GLN A 27 -26.86 -19.54 -12.98
CA GLN A 27 -27.62 -20.54 -12.24
C GLN A 27 -27.68 -21.91 -12.93
N SER A 28 -27.60 -21.96 -14.26
CA SER A 28 -27.74 -23.19 -15.05
C SER A 28 -26.42 -23.78 -15.55
N TYR A 29 -25.30 -23.05 -15.44
CA TYR A 29 -24.01 -23.54 -15.92
C TYR A 29 -23.50 -24.69 -15.03
N CYS A 30 -23.28 -25.86 -15.64
CA CYS A 30 -22.66 -27.03 -15.01
C CYS A 30 -21.14 -26.96 -15.21
N LEU A 31 -20.39 -27.28 -14.16
CA LEU A 31 -18.93 -27.34 -14.25
C LEU A 31 -18.49 -28.51 -15.18
N PRO A 32 -17.41 -28.34 -15.97
CA PRO A 32 -16.88 -29.42 -16.80
C PRO A 32 -16.64 -30.70 -16.00
N ASN A 33 -17.03 -31.84 -16.55
CA ASN A 33 -16.86 -33.16 -15.92
C ASN A 33 -17.49 -33.31 -14.52
N SER A 34 -18.51 -32.50 -14.18
CA SER A 34 -19.18 -32.53 -12.88
C SER A 34 -20.70 -32.33 -13.00
N GLU A 35 -21.47 -32.90 -12.07
CA GLU A 35 -22.89 -32.55 -11.90
C GLU A 35 -23.09 -31.28 -11.04
N ASN A 36 -21.99 -30.70 -10.54
CA ASN A 36 -22.04 -29.50 -9.72
C ASN A 36 -22.35 -28.25 -10.55
N LEU A 37 -23.26 -27.43 -10.04
CA LEU A 37 -23.61 -26.15 -10.65
C LEU A 37 -22.64 -25.05 -10.21
N LEU A 38 -22.36 -24.12 -11.12
CA LEU A 38 -21.52 -22.96 -10.84
C LEU A 38 -22.05 -22.12 -9.67
N LYS A 39 -23.37 -21.95 -9.58
CA LYS A 39 -24.03 -21.20 -8.50
C LYS A 39 -23.59 -21.63 -7.10
N ASP A 40 -23.26 -22.91 -6.93
CA ASP A 40 -22.86 -23.49 -5.65
C ASP A 40 -21.36 -23.27 -5.35
N ARG A 41 -20.63 -22.64 -6.28
CA ARG A 41 -19.22 -22.25 -6.16
C ARG A 41 -19.01 -20.75 -6.19
N ILE A 42 -20.00 -19.98 -6.66
CA ILE A 42 -19.95 -18.52 -6.68
C ILE A 42 -19.96 -18.01 -5.24
N SER A 43 -18.92 -17.26 -4.88
CA SER A 43 -18.83 -16.54 -3.62
C SER A 43 -19.23 -15.07 -3.76
N GLN A 44 -18.98 -14.47 -4.94
CA GLN A 44 -19.29 -13.08 -5.23
C GLN A 44 -19.62 -12.88 -6.71
N VAL A 45 -20.62 -12.04 -6.99
CA VAL A 45 -20.99 -11.54 -8.33
C VAL A 45 -21.10 -10.03 -8.25
N ASN A 46 -20.45 -9.31 -9.16
CA ASN A 46 -20.54 -7.86 -9.28
C ASN A 46 -20.62 -7.46 -10.75
N LEU A 47 -21.70 -6.76 -11.13
CA LEU A 47 -21.94 -6.28 -12.48
C LEU A 47 -21.79 -4.76 -12.50
N GLN A 48 -20.89 -4.23 -13.33
CA GLN A 48 -20.66 -2.79 -13.50
C GLN A 48 -20.67 -2.44 -14.97
N GLY A 49 -21.80 -1.91 -15.46
CA GLY A 49 -21.99 -1.71 -16.89
C GLY A 49 -21.93 -3.04 -17.62
N GLN A 50 -20.99 -3.16 -18.58
CA GLN A 50 -20.79 -4.37 -19.39
C GLN A 50 -19.66 -5.26 -18.85
N ILE A 51 -19.16 -5.01 -17.63
CA ILE A 51 -18.10 -5.79 -17.00
C ILE A 51 -18.71 -6.63 -15.88
N LEU A 52 -18.53 -7.96 -15.96
CA LEU A 52 -18.93 -8.90 -14.92
C LEU A 52 -17.71 -9.40 -14.16
N GLN A 53 -17.68 -9.17 -12.85
CA GLN A 53 -16.70 -9.75 -11.93
C GLN A 53 -17.33 -10.93 -11.19
N LEU A 54 -16.70 -12.10 -11.33
CA LEU A 54 -17.16 -13.35 -10.74
C LEU A 54 -16.05 -13.94 -9.86
N THR A 55 -16.35 -14.25 -8.60
CA THR A 55 -15.42 -14.99 -7.73
C THR A 55 -15.95 -16.38 -7.43
N ILE A 56 -15.19 -17.41 -7.79
CA ILE A 56 -15.56 -18.82 -7.60
C ILE A 56 -14.57 -19.54 -6.67
N ASN A 57 -15.09 -20.45 -5.86
CA ASN A 57 -14.29 -21.38 -5.06
C ASN A 57 -14.08 -22.67 -5.86
N THR A 58 -12.84 -23.12 -6.01
CA THR A 58 -12.52 -24.33 -6.79
C THR A 58 -11.64 -25.30 -6.00
N HIS A 59 -11.63 -26.56 -6.44
CA HIS A 59 -10.78 -27.59 -5.86
C HIS A 59 -9.46 -27.74 -6.63
N PRO A 60 -8.37 -28.18 -5.98
CA PRO A 60 -7.08 -28.39 -6.65
C PRO A 60 -7.14 -29.35 -7.84
N SER A 61 -8.08 -30.30 -7.85
CA SER A 61 -8.32 -31.26 -8.94
C SER A 61 -8.92 -30.62 -10.21
N GLU A 62 -9.39 -29.38 -10.13
CA GLU A 62 -10.10 -28.69 -11.22
C GLU A 62 -9.22 -27.62 -11.90
N ALA A 63 -7.94 -27.51 -11.51
CA ALA A 63 -7.02 -26.48 -11.98
C ALA A 63 -6.85 -26.48 -13.53
N GLU A 64 -6.87 -27.66 -14.15
CA GLU A 64 -6.74 -27.80 -15.61
C GLU A 64 -8.01 -27.40 -16.38
N GLN A 65 -9.15 -27.26 -15.69
CA GLN A 65 -10.46 -26.94 -16.29
C GLN A 65 -10.84 -25.47 -16.13
N LEU A 66 -10.05 -24.67 -15.41
CA LEU A 66 -10.34 -23.26 -15.15
C LEU A 66 -10.40 -22.41 -16.43
N GLN A 67 -9.51 -22.69 -17.38
CA GLN A 67 -9.50 -22.01 -18.67
C GLN A 67 -10.78 -22.34 -19.47
N GLN A 68 -11.19 -23.61 -19.45
CA GLN A 68 -12.42 -24.05 -20.11
C GLN A 68 -13.66 -23.38 -19.50
N ILE A 69 -13.74 -23.33 -18.17
CA ILE A 69 -14.84 -22.64 -17.46
C ILE A 69 -14.88 -21.15 -17.83
N HIS A 70 -13.73 -20.49 -17.88
CA HIS A 70 -13.63 -19.10 -18.25
C HIS A 70 -14.17 -18.84 -19.67
N ASP A 71 -13.71 -19.62 -20.65
CA ASP A 71 -14.03 -19.40 -22.06
C ASP A 71 -15.52 -19.71 -22.35
N GLU A 72 -16.07 -20.79 -21.79
CA GLU A 72 -17.48 -21.13 -21.95
C GLU A 72 -18.43 -20.12 -21.29
N LEU A 73 -18.02 -19.55 -20.15
CA LEU A 73 -18.78 -18.49 -19.49
C LEU A 73 -18.69 -17.17 -20.25
N ALA A 74 -17.52 -16.82 -20.79
CA ALA A 74 -17.35 -15.64 -21.62
C ALA A 74 -18.27 -15.69 -22.84
N ASP A 75 -18.29 -16.81 -23.56
CA ASP A 75 -19.16 -17.03 -24.74
C ASP A 75 -20.66 -16.96 -24.40
N ALA A 76 -21.05 -17.43 -23.22
CA ALA A 76 -22.44 -17.40 -22.77
C ALA A 76 -22.86 -15.99 -22.34
N LEU A 77 -21.98 -15.25 -21.66
CA LEU A 77 -22.25 -13.92 -21.10
C LEU A 77 -22.13 -12.80 -22.15
N GLU A 78 -21.31 -12.99 -23.19
CA GLU A 78 -21.25 -12.08 -24.33
C GLU A 78 -22.62 -11.92 -25.00
N LYS A 79 -23.37 -13.04 -25.13
CA LYS A 79 -24.74 -13.04 -25.66
C LYS A 79 -25.75 -12.27 -24.80
N CYS A 80 -25.40 -12.01 -23.54
CA CYS A 80 -26.18 -11.22 -22.59
C CYS A 80 -25.75 -9.74 -22.51
N GLY A 81 -24.76 -9.32 -23.31
CA GLY A 81 -24.27 -7.95 -23.36
C GLY A 81 -23.05 -7.67 -22.46
N ILE A 82 -22.35 -8.69 -21.97
CA ILE A 82 -21.09 -8.54 -21.22
C ILE A 82 -19.91 -8.46 -22.18
N GLN A 83 -19.08 -7.42 -22.05
CA GLN A 83 -17.86 -7.22 -22.85
C GLN A 83 -16.60 -7.73 -22.16
N GLU A 84 -16.61 -7.82 -20.83
CA GLU A 84 -15.45 -8.25 -20.06
C GLU A 84 -15.89 -9.13 -18.88
N LEU A 85 -15.35 -10.34 -18.82
CA LEU A 85 -15.51 -11.27 -17.72
C LEU A 85 -14.20 -11.33 -16.91
N ASN A 86 -14.27 -10.91 -15.65
CA ASN A 86 -13.17 -11.00 -14.70
C ASN A 86 -13.44 -12.15 -13.73
N LEU A 87 -12.79 -13.29 -13.95
CA LEU A 87 -12.95 -14.49 -13.11
C LEU A 87 -11.82 -14.59 -12.07
N HIS A 88 -12.16 -14.42 -10.80
CA HIS A 88 -11.24 -14.64 -9.68
C HIS A 88 -11.48 -16.02 -9.04
N VAL A 89 -10.41 -16.81 -8.90
CA VAL A 89 -10.49 -18.20 -8.46
C VAL A 89 -9.83 -18.35 -7.09
N ILE A 90 -10.59 -18.86 -6.11
CA ILE A 90 -10.10 -19.16 -4.75
C ILE A 90 -10.02 -20.68 -4.60
N GLN A 91 -8.80 -21.21 -4.50
CA GLN A 91 -8.60 -22.65 -4.29
C GLN A 91 -8.81 -23.03 -2.82
N GLN A 92 -9.74 -23.94 -2.56
CA GLN A 92 -9.92 -24.50 -1.22
C GLN A 92 -8.79 -25.48 -0.89
N LYS A 93 -8.07 -25.25 0.21
CA LYS A 93 -7.12 -26.22 0.76
C LYS A 93 -7.90 -27.48 1.15
N THR A 94 -7.47 -28.64 0.68
CA THR A 94 -8.03 -29.94 1.08
C THR A 94 -8.00 -30.05 2.61
N GLY A 95 -9.18 -30.00 3.22
CA GLY A 95 -9.33 -30.19 4.65
C GLY A 95 -8.95 -31.61 5.03
N GLN A 96 -7.99 -31.74 5.95
CA GLN A 96 -7.85 -32.94 6.77
C GLN A 96 -9.20 -33.24 7.43
N ALA A 97 -9.80 -34.36 7.03
CA ALA A 97 -10.95 -34.92 7.72
C ALA A 97 -10.49 -35.37 9.12
N THR A 98 -10.96 -34.69 10.15
CA THR A 98 -10.96 -35.18 11.52
C THR A 98 -12.08 -36.21 11.67
N SER A 99 -11.75 -37.50 11.70
CA SER A 99 -12.41 -38.54 12.51
C SER A 99 -11.95 -39.94 12.10
N GLY A 100 -11.66 -40.80 13.10
CA GLY A 100 -11.61 -42.25 12.91
C GLY A 100 -10.28 -42.87 13.31
N GLY A 101 -10.25 -43.51 14.48
CA GLY A 101 -9.05 -44.09 15.06
C GLY A 101 -8.59 -45.42 14.45
N CYS A 102 -7.47 -45.87 15.02
CA CYS A 102 -6.99 -47.26 15.17
C CYS A 102 -6.08 -47.84 14.08
N GLY A 103 -4.96 -48.42 14.54
CA GLY A 103 -4.41 -49.64 13.93
C GLY A 103 -3.01 -49.57 13.36
N SER A 104 -2.01 -49.72 14.24
CA SER A 104 -0.88 -50.67 14.14
C SER A 104 -0.08 -50.89 12.83
N GLN A 105 1.24 -50.90 13.04
CA GLN A 105 2.25 -51.87 12.56
C GLN A 105 3.41 -51.36 11.70
N GLN A 106 4.57 -51.80 12.18
CA GLN A 106 5.93 -51.71 11.63
C GLN A 106 6.05 -52.34 10.25
N HIS A 107 6.99 -51.82 9.45
CA HIS A 107 7.99 -52.49 8.61
C HIS A 107 8.83 -51.34 8.01
N GLY A 108 10.14 -51.34 7.89
CA GLY A 108 11.14 -52.40 7.77
C GLY A 108 12.17 -51.88 6.76
N GLU A 109 13.44 -51.94 7.10
CA GLU A 109 14.60 -51.47 6.34
C GLU A 109 14.69 -52.07 4.91
N ALA A 110 15.23 -51.29 3.96
CA ALA A 110 16.21 -51.76 2.97
C ALA A 110 16.75 -50.57 2.16
N GLY A 111 18.06 -50.39 2.19
CA GLY A 111 18.77 -49.40 1.39
C GLY A 111 18.91 -49.81 -0.08
N HIS A 112 19.02 -48.80 -0.95
CA HIS A 112 19.83 -48.90 -2.16
C HIS A 112 20.52 -47.56 -2.44
N SER A 113 21.84 -47.60 -2.27
CA SER A 113 22.79 -46.66 -2.85
C SER A 113 22.82 -46.86 -4.36
N CYS A 114 22.68 -45.79 -5.15
CA CYS A 114 23.27 -45.73 -6.48
C CYS A 114 23.58 -44.30 -6.90
N SER A 115 24.87 -44.02 -6.97
CA SER A 115 25.49 -42.81 -7.47
C SER A 115 25.33 -42.71 -8.99
N SER A 116 24.88 -41.56 -9.50
CA SER A 116 25.10 -41.20 -10.91
C SER A 116 25.37 -39.69 -11.05
N LYS A 117 26.44 -39.40 -11.79
CA LYS A 117 27.00 -38.08 -12.08
C LYS A 117 26.03 -37.23 -12.92
N PRO A 118 26.02 -35.89 -12.81
CA PRO A 118 25.31 -35.03 -13.75
C PRO A 118 26.04 -35.01 -15.09
N LYS A 119 25.32 -35.31 -16.18
CA LYS A 119 25.75 -34.99 -17.54
C LYS A 119 25.45 -33.52 -17.81
N ALA A 120 26.46 -32.81 -18.27
CA ALA A 120 26.36 -31.46 -18.79
C ALA A 120 25.58 -31.46 -20.12
N GLU A 121 24.55 -30.62 -20.22
CA GLU A 121 23.99 -30.19 -21.49
C GLU A 121 24.24 -28.69 -21.66
N ALA A 122 24.65 -28.36 -22.88
CA ALA A 122 25.29 -27.11 -23.25
C ALA A 122 24.29 -25.97 -23.44
N ASN A 123 24.72 -24.79 -22.98
CA ASN A 123 24.15 -23.48 -23.27
C ASN A 123 23.92 -23.27 -24.77
N ASN A 124 22.69 -22.91 -25.13
CA ASN A 124 22.39 -22.13 -26.33
C ASN A 124 21.48 -20.97 -25.92
N LEU A 125 22.10 -19.94 -25.34
CA LEU A 125 21.51 -18.61 -25.22
C LEU A 125 21.92 -17.81 -26.47
N PRO A 126 21.00 -17.07 -27.13
CA PRO A 126 21.36 -16.19 -28.23
C PRO A 126 22.29 -15.07 -27.75
N PRO A 127 23.16 -14.52 -28.62
CA PRO A 127 24.18 -13.56 -28.22
C PRO A 127 23.53 -12.25 -27.75
N VAL A 128 24.01 -11.75 -26.62
CA VAL A 128 23.68 -10.42 -26.10
C VAL A 128 24.33 -9.40 -27.03
N VAL A 129 23.53 -8.66 -27.79
CA VAL A 129 23.97 -7.50 -28.58
C VAL A 129 24.02 -6.26 -27.68
N ASP A 130 25.14 -5.54 -27.74
CA ASP A 130 25.40 -4.29 -27.02
C ASP A 130 24.24 -3.28 -27.17
N ALA A 131 23.66 -2.87 -26.04
CA ALA A 131 22.70 -1.77 -25.97
C ALA A 131 23.43 -0.43 -26.09
N SER A 132 23.88 -0.12 -27.30
CA SER A 132 24.34 1.21 -27.71
C SER A 132 23.74 1.55 -29.07
N ALA A 133 22.41 1.67 -29.11
CA ALA A 133 21.68 2.21 -30.25
C ALA A 133 20.93 3.47 -29.82
N LYS A 134 21.13 4.56 -30.58
CA LYS A 134 20.37 5.81 -30.46
C LYS A 134 18.87 5.54 -30.63
N PRO A 135 17.97 6.30 -29.96
CA PRO A 135 16.55 6.09 -30.09
C PRO A 135 16.06 6.51 -31.49
N GLU A 136 15.57 5.53 -32.26
CA GLU A 136 14.68 5.80 -33.39
C GLU A 136 13.26 6.07 -32.88
N PRO A 137 12.42 6.83 -33.62
CA PRO A 137 11.09 7.19 -33.16
C PRO A 137 10.19 5.96 -33.15
N VAL A 138 9.63 5.64 -31.99
CA VAL A 138 8.64 4.56 -31.82
C VAL A 138 7.35 4.97 -32.54
N GLU A 139 6.96 4.23 -33.57
CA GLU A 139 5.62 4.34 -34.17
C GLU A 139 4.56 3.96 -33.14
N ALA A 140 3.49 4.77 -33.06
CA ALA A 140 2.45 4.62 -32.06
C ALA A 140 1.62 3.34 -32.31
N ASP A 141 1.51 2.49 -31.29
CA ASP A 141 0.59 1.36 -31.25
C ASP A 141 -0.86 1.90 -31.26
N PRO A 142 -1.69 1.57 -32.27
CA PRO A 142 -3.07 2.06 -32.38
C PRO A 142 -4.00 1.58 -31.26
N ASN A 143 -3.60 0.60 -30.44
CA ASN A 143 -4.39 0.12 -29.30
C ASN A 143 -3.99 0.74 -27.95
N ASN A 144 -2.97 1.59 -27.90
CA ASN A 144 -2.59 2.30 -26.69
C ASN A 144 -2.53 3.81 -26.96
N PRO A 145 -3.64 4.55 -26.80
CA PRO A 145 -3.64 5.98 -27.05
C PRO A 145 -2.57 6.64 -26.16
N PRO A 146 -1.71 7.52 -26.71
CA PRO A 146 -0.66 8.16 -25.94
C PRO A 146 -1.30 8.91 -24.77
N ILE A 147 -0.78 8.70 -23.56
CA ILE A 147 -1.24 9.38 -22.34
C ILE A 147 -1.16 10.90 -22.60
N GLN A 148 -2.31 11.52 -22.87
CA GLN A 148 -2.38 12.88 -23.42
C GLN A 148 -2.03 13.97 -22.40
N LYS A 149 -1.77 13.62 -21.14
CA LYS A 149 -1.28 14.55 -20.11
C LYS A 149 -0.16 13.90 -19.32
N ALA A 150 1.02 14.53 -19.32
CA ALA A 150 2.09 14.15 -18.41
C ALA A 150 1.56 14.18 -16.96
N ALA A 151 1.98 13.23 -16.13
CA ALA A 151 1.64 13.23 -14.72
C ALA A 151 2.08 14.57 -14.10
N PRO A 152 1.24 15.22 -13.26
CA PRO A 152 1.60 16.47 -12.61
C PRO A 152 2.90 16.30 -11.83
N GLN A 153 3.84 17.24 -11.99
CA GLN A 153 5.06 17.25 -11.20
C GLN A 153 4.77 17.90 -9.85
N GLN A 154 5.58 17.61 -8.83
CA GLN A 154 5.41 18.16 -7.48
C GLN A 154 5.33 19.69 -7.44
N ARG A 155 6.04 20.37 -8.35
CA ARG A 155 6.00 21.84 -8.51
C ARG A 155 4.64 22.39 -8.95
N ASP A 156 3.81 21.56 -9.60
CA ASP A 156 2.52 21.96 -10.17
C ASP A 156 1.37 21.78 -9.16
N VAL A 157 1.65 21.12 -8.02
CA VAL A 157 0.68 20.89 -6.95
C VAL A 157 0.63 22.11 -6.03
N PRO A 158 -0.55 22.74 -5.84
CA PRO A 158 -0.69 23.88 -4.92
C PRO A 158 -0.27 23.52 -3.49
N LYS A 159 0.56 24.37 -2.89
CA LYS A 159 0.96 24.23 -1.48
C LYS A 159 -0.21 24.50 -0.55
N HIS A 160 -0.28 23.74 0.54
CA HIS A 160 -1.23 24.01 1.62
C HIS A 160 -0.81 25.31 2.34
N PRO A 161 -1.74 26.26 2.61
CA PRO A 161 -1.39 27.59 3.11
C PRO A 161 -0.71 27.56 4.49
N ARG A 162 -1.04 26.59 5.34
CA ARG A 162 -0.60 26.51 6.74
C ARG A 162 0.48 25.46 7.02
N ILE A 163 0.97 24.76 6.00
CA ILE A 163 1.94 23.67 6.17
C ILE A 163 3.20 24.00 5.38
N GLN A 164 4.32 24.16 6.09
CA GLN A 164 5.59 24.50 5.46
C GLN A 164 6.20 23.31 4.69
N HIS A 165 6.26 22.14 5.32
CA HIS A 165 6.78 20.91 4.73
C HIS A 165 5.83 19.73 4.94
N VAL A 166 5.61 18.94 3.89
CA VAL A 166 4.92 17.65 3.98
C VAL A 166 5.94 16.54 3.82
N ILE A 167 6.11 15.72 4.86
CA ILE A 167 7.05 14.60 4.87
C ILE A 167 6.27 13.28 4.87
N LEU A 168 6.48 12.46 3.85
CA LEU A 168 5.89 11.13 3.79
C LEU A 168 6.74 10.14 4.57
N VAL A 169 6.11 9.24 5.31
CA VAL A 169 6.75 8.04 5.86
C VAL A 169 6.21 6.83 5.12
N SER A 170 7.08 6.13 4.40
CA SER A 170 6.71 5.00 3.55
C SER A 170 7.48 3.75 3.91
N SER A 171 6.88 2.60 3.60
CA SER A 171 7.49 1.29 3.74
C SER A 171 7.07 0.40 2.58
N GLY A 172 8.03 -0.36 2.06
CA GLY A 172 7.76 -1.28 0.97
C GLY A 172 6.84 -2.46 1.34
N LYS A 173 6.81 -2.86 2.61
CA LYS A 173 5.97 -3.96 3.11
C LYS A 173 5.21 -3.55 4.38
N GLY A 174 4.08 -4.21 4.63
CA GLY A 174 3.37 -4.10 5.91
C GLY A 174 4.18 -4.68 7.07
N GLY A 175 3.99 -4.15 8.28
CA GLY A 175 4.56 -4.71 9.50
C GLY A 175 6.02 -4.36 9.82
N VAL A 176 6.65 -3.42 9.11
CA VAL A 176 8.01 -2.93 9.45
C VAL A 176 8.06 -1.93 10.61
N GLY A 177 6.92 -1.56 11.19
CA GLY A 177 6.83 -0.51 12.22
C GLY A 177 6.85 0.92 11.65
N LYS A 178 6.33 1.11 10.44
CA LYS A 178 6.18 2.41 9.78
C LYS A 178 5.41 3.41 10.66
N SER A 179 4.17 3.07 11.05
CA SER A 179 3.31 3.96 11.86
C SER A 179 3.90 4.28 13.23
N THR A 180 4.50 3.29 13.89
CA THR A 180 5.25 3.47 15.15
C THR A 180 6.41 4.44 14.98
N THR A 181 7.13 4.33 13.87
CA THR A 181 8.22 5.25 13.53
C THR A 181 7.67 6.65 13.21
N THR A 182 6.58 6.76 12.45
CA THR A 182 5.93 8.04 12.13
C THR A 182 5.58 8.82 13.40
N VAL A 183 4.89 8.18 14.34
CA VAL A 183 4.47 8.82 15.60
C VAL A 183 5.66 9.26 16.44
N ASN A 184 6.65 8.38 16.64
CA ASN A 184 7.81 8.72 17.46
C ASN A 184 8.69 9.80 16.81
N LEU A 185 8.87 9.78 15.48
CA LEU A 185 9.61 10.85 14.79
C LEU A 185 8.86 12.19 14.85
N ALA A 186 7.54 12.18 14.73
CA ALA A 186 6.73 13.40 14.85
C ALA A 186 6.88 14.04 16.24
N LEU A 187 6.78 13.22 17.29
CA LEU A 187 6.98 13.65 18.67
C LEU A 187 8.44 14.08 18.94
N GLY A 188 9.42 13.40 18.34
CA GLY A 188 10.83 13.78 18.43
C GLY A 188 11.09 15.16 17.80
N LEU A 189 10.58 15.39 16.58
CA LEU A 189 10.66 16.70 15.91
C LEU A 189 9.94 17.80 16.71
N GLN A 190 8.79 17.48 17.33
CA GLN A 190 8.08 18.41 18.20
C GLN A 190 8.91 18.76 19.46
N LYS A 191 9.56 17.77 20.08
CA LYS A 191 10.51 18.00 21.21
C LYS A 191 11.72 18.84 20.79
N LEU A 192 12.13 18.78 19.52
CA LEU A 192 13.16 19.64 18.94
C LEU A 192 12.65 21.06 18.58
N GLY A 193 11.38 21.37 18.85
CA GLY A 193 10.81 22.72 18.76
C GLY A 193 9.99 22.99 17.50
N LEU A 194 9.75 21.98 16.65
CA LEU A 194 8.93 22.16 15.45
C LEU A 194 7.44 22.06 15.77
N LYS A 195 6.62 22.82 15.05
CA LYS A 195 5.17 22.61 15.03
C LYS A 195 4.86 21.46 14.08
N VAL A 196 4.62 20.29 14.65
CA VAL A 196 4.40 19.05 13.88
C VAL A 196 2.93 18.65 13.93
N GLY A 197 2.40 18.15 12.82
CA GLY A 197 1.12 17.44 12.80
C GLY A 197 1.28 16.06 12.17
N VAL A 198 0.31 15.18 12.40
CA VAL A 198 0.31 13.81 11.85
C VAL A 198 -0.99 13.53 11.11
N LEU A 199 -0.87 13.07 9.88
CA LEU A 199 -1.98 12.53 9.08
C LEU A 199 -1.76 11.04 8.81
N ASP A 200 -2.64 10.21 9.32
CA ASP A 200 -2.65 8.78 9.03
C ASP A 200 -3.39 8.51 7.71
N ALA A 201 -2.63 8.08 6.70
CA ALA A 201 -3.14 7.74 5.37
C ALA A 201 -3.29 6.22 5.17
N ASP A 202 -3.05 5.41 6.20
CA ASP A 202 -3.24 3.96 6.11
C ASP A 202 -4.71 3.57 6.29
N ILE A 203 -5.46 3.65 5.20
CA ILE A 203 -6.91 3.42 5.17
C ILE A 203 -7.30 1.98 5.50
N TYR A 204 -6.40 1.02 5.28
CA TYR A 204 -6.71 -0.40 5.46
C TYR A 204 -6.35 -0.91 6.86
N GLY A 205 -5.46 -0.23 7.56
CA GLY A 205 -5.05 -0.57 8.91
C GLY A 205 -4.60 0.66 9.70
N PRO A 206 -5.50 1.63 9.93
CA PRO A 206 -5.15 2.84 10.68
C PRO A 206 -4.75 2.42 12.09
N SER A 207 -3.54 2.79 12.49
CA SER A 207 -2.96 2.36 13.78
C SER A 207 -2.55 3.55 14.65
N ILE A 208 -2.42 4.73 14.06
CA ILE A 208 -2.03 5.96 14.75
C ILE A 208 -3.00 6.33 15.89
N PRO A 209 -4.34 6.19 15.75
CA PRO A 209 -5.24 6.52 16.85
C PRO A 209 -4.97 5.70 18.12
N THR A 210 -4.72 4.40 17.95
CA THR A 210 -4.35 3.52 19.06
C THR A 210 -3.01 3.91 19.66
N MET A 211 -2.00 4.16 18.81
CA MET A 211 -0.64 4.53 19.25
C MET A 211 -0.56 5.86 19.99
N LEU A 212 -1.56 6.73 19.84
CA LEU A 212 -1.65 8.03 20.50
C LEU A 212 -2.69 8.07 21.63
N GLY A 213 -3.35 6.94 21.92
CA GLY A 213 -4.32 6.86 23.02
C GLY A 213 -5.64 7.61 22.75
N ASN A 214 -5.93 7.94 21.50
CA ASN A 214 -7.15 8.64 21.09
C ASN A 214 -8.04 7.81 20.15
N ALA A 215 -7.83 6.49 20.07
CA ALA A 215 -8.77 5.55 19.45
C ALA A 215 -10.18 5.71 20.04
N GLY A 216 -11.20 5.55 19.19
CA GLY A 216 -12.61 5.76 19.54
C GLY A 216 -13.05 7.22 19.59
N GLN A 217 -12.13 8.19 19.50
CA GLN A 217 -12.49 9.61 19.38
C GLN A 217 -12.80 9.96 17.93
N THR A 218 -13.79 10.83 17.74
CA THR A 218 -14.21 11.34 16.42
C THR A 218 -13.95 12.84 16.36
N PRO A 219 -13.31 13.36 15.30
CA PRO A 219 -13.09 14.80 15.16
C PRO A 219 -14.42 15.54 15.05
N LEU A 220 -14.47 16.74 15.64
CA LEU A 220 -15.55 17.67 15.39
C LEU A 220 -15.48 18.18 13.95
N ILE A 221 -16.63 18.54 13.39
CA ILE A 221 -16.72 19.18 12.09
C ILE A 221 -17.23 20.60 12.31
N GLU A 222 -16.44 21.59 11.94
CA GLU A 222 -16.77 23.01 12.00
C GLU A 222 -16.64 23.62 10.61
N ASN A 223 -17.69 24.29 10.12
CA ASN A 223 -17.70 24.91 8.79
C ASN A 223 -17.25 23.97 7.66
N GLU A 224 -17.75 22.73 7.66
CA GLU A 224 -17.39 21.66 6.70
C GLU A 224 -15.91 21.23 6.74
N GLN A 225 -15.17 21.61 7.79
CA GLN A 225 -13.78 21.22 8.00
C GLN A 225 -13.63 20.39 9.29
N PHE A 226 -12.74 19.41 9.26
CA PHE A 226 -12.37 18.62 10.43
C PHE A 226 -11.52 19.44 11.39
N VAL A 227 -11.90 19.48 12.66
CA VAL A 227 -11.01 19.91 13.74
C VAL A 227 -10.09 18.74 14.07
N PRO A 228 -8.76 18.84 13.84
CA PRO A 228 -7.86 17.74 14.15
C PRO A 228 -7.90 17.43 15.66
N LEU A 229 -7.79 16.14 15.99
CA LEU A 229 -7.66 15.74 17.38
C LEU A 229 -6.29 16.14 17.92
N GLU A 230 -6.19 16.27 19.23
CA GLU A 230 -4.94 16.62 19.91
C GLU A 230 -4.41 15.37 20.62
N ALA A 231 -3.14 15.06 20.44
CA ALA A 231 -2.41 14.11 21.28
C ALA A 231 -0.99 14.63 21.55
N TYR A 232 -0.60 14.74 22.82
CA TYR A 232 0.74 15.18 23.24
C TYR A 232 1.19 16.55 22.67
N GLY A 233 0.29 17.53 22.63
CA GLY A 233 0.47 18.84 22.00
C GLY A 233 0.50 18.81 20.46
N MET A 234 0.15 17.68 19.83
CA MET A 234 0.28 17.46 18.38
C MET A 234 -1.11 17.31 17.73
N PRO A 235 -1.44 18.11 16.69
CA PRO A 235 -2.65 17.89 15.90
C PRO A 235 -2.52 16.63 15.06
N VAL A 236 -3.53 15.77 15.15
CA VAL A 236 -3.56 14.44 14.54
C VAL A 236 -4.90 14.24 13.85
N LEU A 237 -4.85 13.67 12.65
CA LEU A 237 -6.03 13.18 11.98
C LEU A 237 -5.75 11.82 11.34
N SER A 238 -6.76 10.96 11.37
CA SER A 238 -6.69 9.61 10.82
C SER A 238 -8.05 9.26 10.25
N ILE A 239 -8.04 8.49 9.18
CA ILE A 239 -9.24 7.81 8.68
C ILE A 239 -9.85 6.89 9.74
N GLY A 240 -9.04 6.34 10.65
CA GLY A 240 -9.50 5.54 11.79
C GLY A 240 -10.40 6.31 12.77
N HIS A 241 -10.25 7.63 12.88
CA HIS A 241 -11.16 8.45 13.69
C HIS A 241 -12.54 8.61 13.06
N LEU A 242 -12.66 8.41 11.74
CA LEU A 242 -13.92 8.54 11.00
C LEU A 242 -14.70 7.22 10.93
N THR A 243 -14.04 6.08 11.12
CA THR A 243 -14.69 4.75 11.02
C THR A 243 -15.37 4.31 12.32
N GLY A 244 -15.03 4.92 13.47
CA GLY A 244 -15.56 4.56 14.79
C GLY A 244 -15.24 3.12 15.21
N ASP A 245 -15.65 2.71 16.41
CA ASP A 245 -15.47 1.34 16.94
C ASP A 245 -16.33 0.29 16.23
N ASN A 246 -17.13 0.73 15.26
CA ASN A 246 -17.92 -0.14 14.41
C ASN A 246 -16.95 -0.83 13.45
N ASN A 247 -16.53 -2.03 13.85
CA ASN A 247 -15.70 -2.99 13.10
C ASN A 247 -16.33 -3.45 11.77
N THR A 248 -17.22 -2.64 11.18
CA THR A 248 -17.84 -2.81 9.89
C THR A 248 -16.81 -2.44 8.84
N PRO A 249 -16.34 -3.38 8.01
CA PRO A 249 -15.37 -3.09 6.98
C PRO A 249 -16.00 -2.12 5.96
N VAL A 250 -15.68 -0.84 6.05
CA VAL A 250 -16.02 0.11 4.99
C VAL A 250 -15.08 -0.21 3.83
N ALA A 251 -15.63 -0.64 2.71
CA ALA A 251 -14.87 -0.93 1.50
C ALA A 251 -14.38 0.37 0.85
N TRP A 252 -13.29 0.93 1.40
CA TRP A 252 -12.56 2.06 0.83
C TRP A 252 -11.76 1.56 -0.39
N ARG A 253 -12.38 1.45 -1.56
CA ARG A 253 -11.69 1.01 -2.79
C ARG A 253 -11.46 2.18 -3.75
N GLY A 254 -10.25 2.23 -4.29
CA GLY A 254 -9.84 3.11 -5.39
C GLY A 254 -10.13 4.60 -5.16
N PRO A 255 -10.95 5.26 -6.01
CA PRO A 255 -11.18 6.71 -5.94
C PRO A 255 -11.77 7.22 -4.63
N LYS A 256 -12.56 6.42 -3.91
CA LYS A 256 -13.17 6.83 -2.63
C LYS A 256 -12.12 6.98 -1.52
N ALA A 257 -11.18 6.04 -1.46
CA ALA A 257 -10.08 6.05 -0.49
C ALA A 257 -9.18 7.28 -0.71
N THR A 258 -8.78 7.50 -1.97
CA THR A 258 -8.04 8.70 -2.37
C THR A 258 -8.83 9.98 -2.09
N GLY A 259 -10.13 10.01 -2.41
CA GLY A 259 -10.98 11.18 -2.17
C GLY A 259 -11.07 11.54 -0.69
N ALA A 260 -11.31 10.55 0.17
CA ALA A 260 -11.33 10.72 1.63
C ALA A 260 -9.99 11.25 2.13
N LEU A 261 -8.87 10.74 1.66
CA LEU A 261 -7.55 11.22 2.08
C LEU A 261 -7.26 12.65 1.62
N MET A 262 -7.64 13.01 0.39
CA MET A 262 -7.56 14.40 -0.07
C MET A 262 -8.48 15.31 0.75
N GLN A 263 -9.61 14.79 1.23
CA GLN A 263 -10.50 15.50 2.14
C GLN A 263 -9.83 15.72 3.50
N LEU A 264 -9.23 14.68 4.10
CA LEU A 264 -8.49 14.79 5.36
C LEU A 264 -7.30 15.75 5.24
N PHE A 265 -6.64 15.81 4.09
CA PHE A 265 -5.54 16.76 3.87
C PHE A 265 -6.04 18.21 3.69
N ASN A 266 -7.03 18.44 2.83
CA ASN A 266 -7.46 19.81 2.44
C ASN A 266 -8.56 20.41 3.33
N GLN A 267 -9.43 19.59 3.90
CA GLN A 267 -10.59 20.02 4.69
C GLN A 267 -10.35 19.80 6.18
N THR A 268 -9.12 19.99 6.63
CA THR A 268 -8.78 19.94 8.05
C THR A 268 -8.27 21.29 8.48
N LEU A 269 -8.73 21.75 9.65
CA LEU A 269 -8.29 22.98 10.30
C LEU A 269 -6.89 22.78 10.90
N TRP A 270 -5.91 22.45 10.07
CA TRP A 270 -4.52 22.38 10.48
C TRP A 270 -4.10 23.74 11.05
N PRO A 271 -3.44 23.76 12.23
CA PRO A 271 -2.78 24.98 12.69
C PRO A 271 -1.57 25.29 11.78
N GLU A 272 -0.86 26.36 12.08
CA GLU A 272 0.43 26.63 11.44
C GLU A 272 1.44 25.53 11.79
N LEU A 273 1.82 24.73 10.79
CA LEU A 273 2.75 23.61 10.93
C LEU A 273 4.06 23.89 10.19
N ASP A 274 5.17 23.58 10.84
CA ASP A 274 6.47 23.48 10.20
C ASP A 274 6.57 22.17 9.40
N VAL A 275 5.99 21.09 9.94
CA VAL A 275 5.99 19.76 9.31
C VAL A 275 4.64 19.07 9.50
N LEU A 276 4.04 18.57 8.41
CA LEU A 276 3.01 17.54 8.46
C LEU A 276 3.65 16.20 8.10
N MET A 277 3.66 15.26 9.03
CA MET A 277 4.07 13.88 8.77
C MET A 277 2.88 13.05 8.28
N ILE A 278 3.03 12.37 7.15
CA ILE A 278 1.97 11.52 6.59
C ILE A 278 2.40 10.05 6.65
N ASP A 279 1.64 9.23 7.36
CA ASP A 279 1.85 7.79 7.45
C ASP A 279 1.23 7.10 6.23
N MET A 280 2.05 6.74 5.25
CA MET A 280 1.55 6.19 3.98
C MET A 280 0.98 4.78 4.16
N PRO A 281 -0.01 4.32 3.39
CA PRO A 281 -0.38 2.90 3.37
C PRO A 281 0.81 2.04 2.92
N PRO A 282 0.91 0.74 3.26
CA PRO A 282 2.04 -0.10 2.85
C PRO A 282 2.07 -0.39 1.35
N GLY A 283 3.24 -0.73 0.81
CA GLY A 283 3.43 -1.21 -0.56
C GLY A 283 3.91 -0.12 -1.52
N THR A 284 3.55 -0.23 -2.81
CA THR A 284 3.74 0.79 -3.85
C THR A 284 2.49 0.91 -4.72
N GLY A 285 1.31 0.73 -4.12
CA GLY A 285 0.02 0.72 -4.82
C GLY A 285 -0.48 2.12 -5.21
N ASP A 286 -1.61 2.17 -5.91
CA ASP A 286 -2.16 3.39 -6.52
C ASP A 286 -2.41 4.54 -5.53
N ILE A 287 -2.71 4.24 -4.26
CA ILE A 287 -2.92 5.28 -3.24
C ILE A 287 -1.62 6.03 -2.95
N GLN A 288 -0.49 5.33 -2.85
CA GLN A 288 0.80 6.00 -2.62
C GLN A 288 1.19 6.89 -3.80
N LEU A 289 1.02 6.39 -5.02
CA LEU A 289 1.28 7.16 -6.23
C LEU A 289 0.37 8.39 -6.30
N THR A 290 -0.91 8.23 -6.01
CA THR A 290 -1.86 9.34 -6.08
C THR A 290 -1.56 10.40 -5.02
N LEU A 291 -1.17 10.00 -3.81
CA LEU A 291 -0.73 10.93 -2.77
C LEU A 291 0.51 11.70 -3.20
N ALA A 292 1.51 10.98 -3.71
CA ALA A 292 2.73 11.57 -4.26
C ALA A 292 2.49 12.44 -5.50
N GLN A 293 1.31 12.38 -6.14
CA GLN A 293 0.93 13.23 -7.27
C GLN A 293 0.06 14.42 -6.89
N ARG A 294 -0.73 14.32 -5.82
CA ARG A 294 -1.77 15.30 -5.47
C ARG A 294 -1.48 16.12 -4.23
N ILE A 295 -0.54 15.68 -3.39
CA ILE A 295 -0.08 16.40 -2.22
C ILE A 295 1.28 17.04 -2.53
N PRO A 296 1.52 18.30 -2.15
CA PRO A 296 2.79 19.01 -2.34
C PRO A 296 3.86 18.48 -1.38
N VAL A 297 4.42 17.32 -1.68
CA VAL A 297 5.37 16.59 -0.85
C VAL A 297 6.73 17.25 -0.91
N SER A 298 7.31 17.53 0.27
CA SER A 298 8.64 18.13 0.39
C SER A 298 9.76 17.09 0.51
N GLY A 299 9.45 15.89 1.00
CA GLY A 299 10.39 14.78 1.07
C GLY A 299 9.76 13.50 1.63
N ALA A 300 10.52 12.40 1.60
CA ALA A 300 10.07 11.12 2.10
C ALA A 300 11.12 10.44 3.00
N VAL A 301 10.66 9.71 4.02
CA VAL A 301 11.46 8.83 4.87
C VAL A 301 11.04 7.39 4.58
N ILE A 302 12.04 6.51 4.40
CA ILE A 302 11.81 5.09 4.14
C ILE A 302 12.04 4.29 5.41
N VAL A 303 11.05 3.50 5.83
CA VAL A 303 11.18 2.54 6.94
C VAL A 303 11.35 1.15 6.37
N THR A 304 12.39 0.44 6.79
CA THR A 304 12.70 -0.92 6.35
C THR A 304 13.18 -1.79 7.51
N THR A 305 13.47 -3.06 7.22
CA THR A 305 14.11 -4.01 8.14
C THR A 305 15.32 -4.64 7.44
N PRO A 306 16.31 -5.20 8.16
CA PRO A 306 17.50 -5.80 7.51
C PRO A 306 17.21 -6.97 6.55
N GLN A 307 16.00 -7.55 6.60
CA GLN A 307 15.57 -8.65 5.73
C GLN A 307 15.59 -8.27 4.25
N ASN A 308 16.19 -9.11 3.41
CA ASN A 308 16.30 -8.89 1.96
C ASN A 308 14.96 -8.54 1.27
N VAL A 309 13.86 -9.19 1.64
CA VAL A 309 12.54 -8.90 1.04
C VAL A 309 12.09 -7.48 1.34
N ALA A 310 12.28 -7.01 2.57
CA ALA A 310 11.96 -5.64 2.95
C ALA A 310 12.82 -4.61 2.21
N LEU A 311 14.09 -4.94 1.96
CA LEU A 311 15.00 -4.09 1.20
C LEU A 311 14.53 -3.93 -0.24
N LEU A 312 14.11 -5.03 -0.91
CA LEU A 312 13.57 -4.96 -2.26
C LEU A 312 12.35 -4.03 -2.36
N ASP A 313 11.46 -4.07 -1.37
CA ASP A 313 10.29 -3.22 -1.40
C ASP A 313 10.61 -1.76 -1.01
N ALA A 314 11.58 -1.54 -0.11
CA ALA A 314 12.11 -0.21 0.18
C ALA A 314 12.74 0.43 -1.08
N THR A 315 13.52 -0.33 -1.85
CA THR A 315 14.08 0.07 -3.15
C THR A 315 12.97 0.52 -4.11
N LYS A 316 11.87 -0.26 -4.24
CA LYS A 316 10.73 0.15 -5.09
C LYS A 316 10.10 1.47 -4.63
N GLY A 317 9.98 1.67 -3.32
CA GLY A 317 9.49 2.93 -2.76
C GLY A 317 10.40 4.13 -3.09
N ILE A 318 11.72 3.94 -3.03
CA ILE A 318 12.70 4.96 -3.43
C ILE A 318 12.58 5.28 -4.93
N GLU A 319 12.49 4.26 -5.78
CA GLU A 319 12.30 4.45 -7.23
C GLU A 319 11.01 5.19 -7.56
N LEU A 320 9.92 4.91 -6.84
CA LEU A 320 8.66 5.64 -6.99
C LEU A 320 8.86 7.13 -6.68
N PHE A 321 9.50 7.46 -5.56
CA PHE A 321 9.74 8.86 -5.18
C PHE A 321 10.70 9.56 -6.14
N ASN A 322 11.75 8.89 -6.62
CA ASN A 322 12.67 9.42 -7.62
C ASN A 322 11.94 9.77 -8.94
N ARG A 323 11.06 8.89 -9.42
CA ARG A 323 10.22 9.15 -10.62
C ARG A 323 9.31 10.36 -10.43
N MET A 324 8.83 10.57 -9.19
CA MET A 324 7.98 11.70 -8.80
C MET A 324 8.78 12.95 -8.41
N GLN A 325 10.11 12.93 -8.50
CA GLN A 325 11.01 14.01 -8.09
C GLN A 325 10.85 14.42 -6.61
N ILE A 326 10.48 13.47 -5.76
CA ILE A 326 10.40 13.65 -4.31
C ILE A 326 11.73 13.24 -3.69
N PRO A 327 12.44 14.13 -2.97
CA PRO A 327 13.70 13.77 -2.34
C PRO A 327 13.47 12.80 -1.18
N VAL A 328 14.20 11.69 -1.17
CA VAL A 328 14.24 10.78 -0.03
C VAL A 328 15.22 11.34 0.99
N LEU A 329 14.69 11.80 2.13
CA LEU A 329 15.44 12.43 3.21
C LEU A 329 16.31 11.45 3.98
N GLY A 330 15.98 10.15 3.92
CA GLY A 330 16.78 9.10 4.50
C GLY A 330 16.01 7.81 4.73
N VAL A 331 16.74 6.81 5.24
CA VAL A 331 16.21 5.50 5.59
C VAL A 331 16.35 5.25 7.09
N VAL A 332 15.34 4.63 7.68
CA VAL A 332 15.33 4.11 9.05
C VAL A 332 15.30 2.59 8.97
N GLU A 333 16.29 1.93 9.56
CA GLU A 333 16.33 0.47 9.67
C GLU A 333 15.72 0.05 11.02
N ASN A 334 14.46 -0.39 10.99
CA ASN A 334 13.78 -0.90 12.17
C ASN A 334 14.06 -2.39 12.39
N MET A 335 13.83 -2.87 13.62
CA MET A 335 14.07 -4.26 14.03
C MET A 335 15.48 -4.74 13.65
N SER A 336 16.46 -3.88 13.82
CA SER A 336 17.85 -4.12 13.40
C SER A 336 18.60 -5.09 14.31
N THR A 337 18.29 -5.04 15.61
CA THR A 337 18.95 -5.79 16.67
C THR A 337 17.91 -6.21 17.71
N HIS A 338 18.13 -7.32 18.41
CA HIS A 338 17.34 -7.74 19.56
C HIS A 338 18.28 -7.90 20.75
N ILE A 339 17.99 -7.22 21.85
CA ILE A 339 18.78 -7.33 23.07
C ILE A 339 18.03 -8.26 24.02
N CYS A 340 18.64 -9.41 24.33
CA CYS A 340 18.03 -10.38 25.23
C CYS A 340 17.81 -9.78 26.62
N SER A 341 16.55 -9.72 27.06
CA SER A 341 16.17 -9.15 28.36
C SER A 341 16.76 -9.89 29.56
N ASN A 342 17.18 -11.15 29.40
CA ASN A 342 17.75 -11.95 30.48
C ASN A 342 19.28 -11.82 30.62
N CYS A 343 20.02 -11.64 29.51
CA CYS A 343 21.49 -11.65 29.53
C CYS A 343 22.17 -10.45 28.86
N GLY A 344 21.41 -9.54 28.24
CA GLY A 344 21.94 -8.38 27.52
C GLY A 344 22.65 -8.69 26.21
N PHE A 345 22.63 -9.95 25.75
CA PHE A 345 23.24 -10.32 24.47
C PHE A 345 22.48 -9.67 23.31
N GLU A 346 23.22 -8.98 22.44
CA GLU A 346 22.69 -8.37 21.23
C GLU A 346 22.76 -9.35 20.06
N GLU A 347 21.60 -9.72 19.54
CA GLU A 347 21.45 -10.62 18.40
C GLU A 347 20.85 -9.89 17.20
N ARG A 348 21.33 -10.20 15.99
CA ARG A 348 20.86 -9.59 14.75
C ARG A 348 19.97 -10.55 13.96
N ILE A 349 18.82 -10.86 14.55
CA ILE A 349 17.89 -11.93 14.13
C ILE A 349 17.45 -11.78 12.66
N PHE A 350 17.34 -10.54 12.18
CA PHE A 350 16.86 -10.25 10.83
C PHE A 350 17.96 -9.97 9.79
N GLY A 351 19.23 -10.10 10.19
CA GLY A 351 20.39 -9.81 9.35
C GLY A 351 21.02 -8.45 9.67
N VAL A 352 21.97 -8.03 8.83
CA VAL A 352 22.80 -6.84 9.06
C VAL A 352 22.95 -6.00 7.79
N GLY A 353 23.01 -4.69 7.98
CA GLY A 353 23.43 -3.73 6.95
C GLY A 353 22.48 -3.59 5.77
N GLY A 354 21.18 -3.78 5.98
CA GLY A 354 20.19 -3.54 4.95
C GLY A 354 20.04 -2.06 4.64
N GLY A 355 19.97 -1.24 5.70
CA GLY A 355 19.95 0.22 5.63
C GLY A 355 21.23 0.78 5.04
N ASP A 356 22.40 0.22 5.35
CA ASP A 356 23.69 0.66 4.77
C ASP A 356 23.70 0.45 3.26
N LYS A 357 23.28 -0.73 2.78
CA LYS A 357 23.19 -1.02 1.34
C LYS A 357 22.30 -0.01 0.62
N ILE A 358 21.13 0.30 1.18
CA ILE A 358 20.21 1.28 0.61
C ILE A 358 20.84 2.68 0.62
N SER A 359 21.47 3.05 1.73
CA SER A 359 22.14 4.34 1.90
C SER A 359 23.25 4.55 0.88
N GLU A 360 24.10 3.54 0.67
CA GLU A 360 25.19 3.56 -0.32
C GLU A 360 24.65 3.56 -1.76
N GLN A 361 23.69 2.68 -2.06
CA GLN A 361 23.15 2.54 -3.42
C GLN A 361 22.48 3.84 -3.90
N TYR A 362 21.72 4.49 -3.03
CA TYR A 362 20.91 5.65 -3.38
C TYR A 362 21.51 7.00 -2.94
N HIS A 363 22.66 6.98 -2.27
CA HIS A 363 23.32 8.17 -1.72
C HIS A 363 22.39 8.97 -0.78
N ILE A 364 21.58 8.27 -0.01
CA ILE A 364 20.67 8.85 1.00
C ILE A 364 21.18 8.52 2.40
N PRO A 365 20.96 9.36 3.42
CA PRO A 365 21.47 9.10 4.76
C PRO A 365 20.71 7.94 5.43
N LEU A 366 21.44 7.07 6.12
CA LEU A 366 20.86 6.22 7.15
C LEU A 366 20.61 7.09 8.39
N LEU A 367 19.34 7.39 8.67
CA LEU A 367 18.97 8.27 9.78
C LEU A 367 19.20 7.60 11.13
N GLY A 368 19.08 6.27 11.18
CA GLY A 368 19.44 5.46 12.33
C GLY A 368 18.85 4.05 12.27
N ARG A 369 19.12 3.31 13.33
CA ARG A 369 18.69 1.93 13.51
C ARG A 369 17.90 1.81 14.80
N LEU A 370 16.80 1.06 14.77
CA LEU A 370 15.95 0.82 15.94
C LEU A 370 16.00 -0.66 16.32
N PRO A 371 16.08 -1.00 17.62
CA PRO A 371 16.05 -2.38 18.07
C PRO A 371 14.62 -2.94 18.03
N LEU A 372 14.51 -4.26 17.95
CA LEU A 372 13.30 -5.01 18.27
C LEU A 372 13.16 -5.03 19.80
N ASN A 373 12.35 -4.12 20.32
CA ASN A 373 12.12 -3.96 21.76
C ASN A 373 10.62 -4.13 22.09
N ALA A 374 10.32 -5.01 23.05
CA ALA A 374 8.96 -5.29 23.50
C ALA A 374 8.29 -4.06 24.15
N GLN A 375 9.07 -3.20 24.81
CA GLN A 375 8.57 -1.96 25.42
C GLN A 375 7.97 -1.04 24.36
N ILE A 376 8.58 -0.90 23.18
CA ILE A 376 8.03 -0.08 22.08
C ILE A 376 6.61 -0.54 21.73
N ARG A 377 6.37 -1.85 21.63
CA ARG A 377 5.05 -2.42 21.36
C ARG A 377 4.08 -2.14 22.52
N GLU A 378 4.49 -2.43 23.75
CA GLU A 378 3.64 -2.25 24.94
C GLU A 378 3.22 -0.79 25.14
N ASN A 379 4.14 0.12 24.92
CA ASN A 379 3.96 1.56 25.00
C ASN A 379 3.05 2.06 23.88
N ALA A 380 3.25 1.60 22.64
CA ALA A 380 2.34 1.88 21.53
C ALA A 380 0.91 1.36 21.78
N ASP A 381 0.74 0.15 22.33
CA ASP A 381 -0.59 -0.41 22.63
C ASP A 381 -1.31 0.36 23.75
N LYS A 382 -0.56 0.99 24.67
CA LYS A 382 -1.11 1.87 25.72
C LYS A 382 -1.40 3.29 25.23
N GLY A 383 -1.00 3.62 24.02
CA GLY A 383 -1.09 4.99 23.50
C GLY A 383 -0.03 5.93 24.04
N GLU A 384 1.09 5.42 24.58
CA GLU A 384 2.20 6.17 25.18
C GLU A 384 3.49 5.95 24.38
N PRO A 385 3.70 6.59 23.21
CA PRO A 385 4.87 6.32 22.35
C PRO A 385 6.21 6.43 23.09
N SER A 386 7.21 5.65 22.68
CA SER A 386 8.57 5.61 23.27
C SER A 386 9.19 6.98 23.55
N VAL A 387 9.01 7.96 22.65
CA VAL A 387 9.51 9.32 22.87
C VAL A 387 8.85 10.01 24.07
N VAL A 388 7.57 9.72 24.35
CA VAL A 388 6.83 10.21 25.53
C VAL A 388 7.16 9.38 26.76
N ALA A 389 7.15 8.05 26.63
CA ALA A 389 7.42 7.12 27.73
C ALA A 389 8.85 7.21 28.28
N MET A 390 9.78 7.78 27.50
CA MET A 390 11.21 7.85 27.83
C MET A 390 11.80 6.46 28.13
N ASP A 391 11.39 5.47 27.31
CA ASP A 391 11.90 4.10 27.38
C ASP A 391 13.29 3.98 26.72
N ASP A 392 13.83 2.76 26.67
CA ASP A 392 15.17 2.50 26.11
C ASP A 392 15.30 2.89 24.61
N ALA A 393 14.19 3.05 23.89
CA ALA A 393 14.17 3.48 22.50
C ALA A 393 14.07 5.00 22.33
N HIS A 394 13.80 5.75 23.41
CA HIS A 394 13.67 7.21 23.41
C HIS A 394 14.84 7.91 22.73
N ASP A 395 16.06 7.65 23.21
CA ASP A 395 17.28 8.30 22.70
C ASP A 395 17.54 7.96 21.23
N SER A 396 17.21 6.74 20.82
CA SER A 396 17.34 6.32 19.41
C SER A 396 16.38 7.10 18.51
N TYR A 397 15.12 7.26 18.92
CA TYR A 397 14.16 8.07 18.16
C TYR A 397 14.52 9.56 18.15
N MET A 398 15.01 10.11 19.26
CA MET A 398 15.48 11.51 19.32
C MET A 398 16.67 11.72 18.38
N ALA A 399 17.67 10.82 18.37
CA ALA A 399 18.80 10.90 17.46
C ALA A 399 18.37 10.83 15.98
N ILE A 400 17.41 9.95 15.64
CA ILE A 400 16.85 9.87 14.29
C ILE A 400 16.10 11.17 13.93
N ALA A 401 15.33 11.73 14.86
CA ALA A 401 14.62 12.99 14.66
C ALA A 401 15.59 14.17 14.44
N GLU A 402 16.71 14.23 15.15
CA GLU A 402 17.76 15.23 14.92
C GLU A 402 18.39 15.12 13.53
N GLN A 403 18.65 13.90 13.06
CA GLN A 403 19.17 13.69 11.70
C GLN A 403 18.14 14.07 10.64
N LEU A 404 16.87 13.73 10.86
CA LEU A 404 15.77 14.12 9.98
C LEU A 404 15.62 15.64 9.94
N LEU A 405 15.71 16.33 11.10
CA LEU A 405 15.66 17.78 11.18
C LEU A 405 16.76 18.43 10.31
N LYS A 406 18.00 17.96 10.39
CA LYS A 406 19.10 18.46 9.53
C LYS A 406 18.82 18.28 8.04
N CYS A 407 18.05 17.26 7.67
CA CYS A 407 17.62 17.05 6.29
C CYS A 407 16.50 18.02 5.90
N ILE A 408 15.53 18.23 6.79
CA ILE A 408 14.41 19.16 6.60
C ILE A 408 14.91 20.61 6.47
N GLU A 409 15.90 21.02 7.26
CA GLU A 409 16.47 22.38 7.22
C GLU A 409 17.11 22.73 5.87
N LYS A 410 17.52 21.72 5.09
CA LYS A 410 18.07 21.89 3.74
C LYS A 410 16.99 22.02 2.66
N LEU A 411 15.72 21.74 3.00
CA LEU A 411 14.62 21.86 2.05
C LEU A 411 14.30 23.34 1.78
N PRO A 412 13.88 23.67 0.55
CA PRO A 412 13.51 25.04 0.22
C PRO A 412 12.30 25.47 1.03
N LYS A 413 12.45 26.58 1.77
CA LYS A 413 11.34 27.19 2.49
C LYS A 413 10.47 27.99 1.52
N THR A 414 9.16 27.83 1.63
CA THR A 414 8.19 28.74 0.99
C THR A 414 8.12 30.02 1.83
N ASP A 415 8.23 31.18 1.20
CA ASP A 415 7.88 32.43 1.87
C ASP A 415 6.39 32.42 2.17
N LYS A 416 6.05 32.60 3.45
CA LYS A 416 4.66 32.78 3.86
C LYS A 416 4.22 34.16 3.41
N ASP A 417 3.18 34.21 2.58
CA ASP A 417 2.55 35.49 2.22
C ASP A 417 1.93 36.09 3.49
N GLN A 418 2.65 37.02 4.11
CA GLN A 418 2.27 37.64 5.39
C GLN A 418 0.93 38.41 5.30
N ASN A 419 0.43 38.65 4.09
CA ASN A 419 -0.85 39.30 3.83
C ASN A 419 -2.03 38.31 3.74
N ARG A 420 -1.79 37.01 3.80
CA ARG A 420 -2.85 36.00 3.74
C ARG A 420 -3.39 35.74 5.15
N ILE A 421 -4.53 36.36 5.45
CA ILE A 421 -5.20 36.30 6.76
C ILE A 421 -5.83 34.92 7.05
N PHE A 422 -5.85 33.99 6.07
CA PHE A 422 -6.48 32.67 6.18
C PHE A 422 -5.61 31.53 5.68
#